data_AF-A0A7S3YHN7-F1
#
_entry.id   AF-A0A7S3YHN7-F1
#
_cell.length_a   1.000
_cell.length_b   1.000
_cell.length_c   1.000
_cell.angle_alpha   90.00
_cell.angle_beta   90.00
_cell.angle_gamma   90.00
#
_symmetry.space_group_name_H-M   'P 1'
#
loop_
_entity.id
_entity.type
_entity.pdbx_description
1 polymer ?
#
loop_
_entity_poly.entity_id
_entity_poly.type
_entity_poly.pdbx_seq_one_letter_code
_entity_poly.pdbx_strand_id
1 'polypeptide(L)'
;KKYGSVSYSDLEAERLGLLTKEDPLDQEYNEGGRSWRFSHSLFFFFGGGIGAILFLVVAFWDVEVSSESSSQYNNLSHEVFELEISNGYPQLESLHLYNFPFVVEPYRTTSLKIPEIFMSASSTPFSWEILDENNNPLEVTSLDATLSSEVSAVFTSAGSFYTIQVEGNGLSVQTKVICKYVRREIRSLNDDDKSNFLNALKIFHTIDSEEGKRLYGEDFFNYQDLTNMHLATVPSGTGGGAACSPWHSGPGFLTSHLALARLVERALQLVEPSVAAPYWDYVADGASFGAAWAEG
;
A
#
# COMPACT_ATOMS: atom_id res chain seq x y z
N LYS A 1 -33.43 48.95 -15.75
CA LYS A 1 -33.02 49.38 -14.39
C LYS A 1 -31.95 48.40 -13.91
N LYS A 2 -30.79 48.93 -13.49
CA LYS A 2 -29.54 48.22 -13.15
C LYS A 2 -29.75 47.19 -12.03
N TYR A 3 -29.18 46.00 -12.18
CA TYR A 3 -28.79 45.14 -11.06
C TYR A 3 -27.30 45.37 -10.81
N GLY A 4 -26.94 45.76 -9.59
CA GLY A 4 -25.57 46.04 -9.18
C GLY A 4 -24.82 44.77 -8.83
N SER A 5 -23.56 44.69 -9.26
CA SER A 5 -22.58 43.70 -8.87
C SER A 5 -22.06 44.00 -7.45
N VAL A 6 -22.09 43.01 -6.56
CA VAL A 6 -21.38 43.05 -5.27
C VAL A 6 -20.14 42.17 -5.40
N SER A 7 -18.97 42.77 -5.17
CA SER A 7 -17.67 42.11 -5.14
C SER A 7 -17.48 41.41 -3.79
N TYR A 8 -17.33 40.09 -3.80
CA TYR A 8 -16.91 39.30 -2.65
C TYR A 8 -15.39 39.10 -2.74
N SER A 9 -14.60 39.89 -2.00
CA SER A 9 -13.15 39.61 -1.89
C SER A 9 -12.53 39.85 -0.52
N ASP A 10 -13.22 40.48 0.44
CA ASP A 10 -12.52 40.97 1.64
C ASP A 10 -13.05 40.40 2.96
N LEU A 11 -14.04 39.49 2.95
CA LEU A 11 -14.68 38.97 4.17
C LEU A 11 -14.30 37.54 4.59
N GLU A 12 -13.47 36.81 3.83
CA GLU A 12 -12.97 35.48 4.26
C GLU A 12 -11.50 35.47 4.72
N ALA A 13 -10.73 36.53 4.43
CA ALA A 13 -9.34 36.62 4.89
C ALA A 13 -9.23 36.84 6.42
N GLU A 14 -10.28 37.35 7.07
CA GLU A 14 -10.31 37.59 8.52
C GLU A 14 -10.70 36.33 9.32
N ARG A 15 -11.30 35.32 8.66
CA ARG A 15 -11.75 34.08 9.32
C ARG A 15 -10.65 33.01 9.44
N LEU A 16 -9.55 33.16 8.69
CA LEU A 16 -8.46 32.19 8.62
C LEU A 16 -7.19 32.59 9.39
N GLY A 17 -7.16 33.74 10.08
CA GLY A 17 -6.04 34.10 10.97
C GLY A 17 -4.68 34.26 10.28
N LEU A 18 -4.63 34.44 8.96
CA LEU A 18 -3.40 34.43 8.15
C LEU A 18 -2.69 35.79 8.03
N LEU A 19 -3.05 36.77 8.86
CA LEU A 19 -2.32 38.04 8.93
C LEU A 19 -1.96 38.35 10.38
N THR A 20 -0.73 38.01 10.76
CA THR A 20 -0.08 38.70 11.88
C THR A 20 1.23 39.34 11.43
N LYS A 21 1.30 40.62 11.77
CA LYS A 21 2.36 41.62 11.69
C LYS A 21 3.79 41.09 11.74
N GLU A 22 4.63 41.63 10.85
CA GLU A 22 6.04 41.89 11.12
C GLU A 22 6.19 42.79 12.36
N ASP A 23 7.09 42.45 13.31
CA ASP A 23 8.27 43.22 13.75
C ASP A 23 8.99 42.51 14.96
N PRO A 24 10.15 42.95 15.52
CA PRO A 24 11.48 42.47 15.17
C PRO A 24 12.36 41.99 16.38
N LEU A 25 13.62 41.64 16.07
CA LEU A 25 14.83 41.59 16.91
C LEU A 25 15.08 40.39 17.87
N ASP A 26 16.19 39.72 17.57
CA ASP A 26 17.23 39.20 18.47
C ASP A 26 16.84 38.60 19.82
N GLN A 27 16.85 37.27 19.91
CA GLN A 27 17.30 36.58 21.11
C GLN A 27 18.26 35.44 20.77
N GLU A 28 19.50 35.65 21.20
CA GLU A 28 20.57 34.68 21.34
C GLU A 28 20.19 33.66 22.43
N TYR A 29 20.15 32.37 22.09
CA TYR A 29 20.14 31.27 23.07
C TYR A 29 21.22 30.28 22.67
N ASN A 30 22.21 30.17 23.54
CA ASN A 30 23.36 29.29 23.43
C ASN A 30 23.15 28.17 24.45
N GLU A 31 23.20 26.91 24.02
CA GLU A 31 23.79 25.76 24.74
C GLU A 31 23.43 24.43 24.02
N GLY A 32 24.42 23.56 23.81
CA GLY A 32 24.15 22.13 23.56
C GLY A 32 24.64 21.52 22.24
N GLY A 33 25.91 21.74 21.90
CA GLY A 33 26.78 20.85 21.10
C GLY A 33 26.16 19.80 20.15
N ARG A 34 26.22 20.10 18.84
CA ARG A 34 26.69 19.18 17.79
C ARG A 34 26.82 19.98 16.48
N SER A 35 28.05 20.32 16.09
CA SER A 35 28.33 21.04 14.85
C SER A 35 28.37 20.08 13.66
N TRP A 36 27.51 20.29 12.66
CA TRP A 36 27.70 19.76 11.32
C TRP A 36 28.35 20.86 10.46
N ARG A 37 29.58 20.62 9.99
CA ARG A 37 30.28 21.54 9.08
C ARG A 37 29.81 21.23 7.65
N PHE A 38 29.01 22.11 7.06
CA PHE A 38 28.85 22.16 5.61
C PHE A 38 30.00 22.99 5.02
N SER A 39 30.96 22.34 4.38
CA SER A 39 31.94 23.04 3.54
C SER A 39 31.30 23.36 2.19
N HIS A 40 31.04 24.64 1.96
CA HIS A 40 30.84 25.18 0.61
C HIS A 40 32.20 25.21 -0.10
N SER A 41 32.32 24.48 -1.21
CA SER A 41 33.32 24.75 -2.22
C SER A 41 32.60 25.21 -3.49
N LEU A 42 32.60 26.53 -3.63
CA LEU A 42 32.24 27.27 -4.83
C LEU A 42 33.31 26.99 -5.91
N PHE A 43 32.94 26.46 -7.07
CA PHE A 43 33.80 26.50 -8.26
C PHE A 43 33.03 27.16 -9.41
N PHE A 44 33.55 28.33 -9.82
CA PHE A 44 33.24 28.96 -11.09
C PHE A 44 34.04 28.29 -12.21
N PHE A 45 33.39 27.96 -13.33
CA PHE A 45 34.05 27.87 -14.64
C PHE A 45 33.15 28.47 -15.72
N PHE A 46 33.65 29.54 -16.35
CA PHE A 46 33.22 30.00 -17.67
C PHE A 46 34.01 29.22 -18.73
N GLY A 47 33.35 28.81 -19.82
CA GLY A 47 34.06 28.49 -21.07
C GLY A 47 33.46 27.38 -21.93
N GLY A 48 32.66 27.78 -22.93
CA GLY A 48 32.77 27.34 -24.33
C GLY A 48 32.64 25.85 -24.72
N GLY A 49 31.64 25.58 -25.56
CA GLY A 49 31.87 24.81 -26.80
C GLY A 49 31.53 23.33 -26.82
N ILE A 50 30.47 23.01 -27.56
CA ILE A 50 30.26 21.85 -28.44
C ILE A 50 30.38 20.45 -27.80
N GLY A 51 29.21 19.80 -27.69
CA GLY A 51 29.03 18.38 -28.00
C GLY A 51 29.53 17.36 -26.97
N ALA A 52 28.63 16.89 -26.10
CA ALA A 52 28.79 15.58 -25.47
C ALA A 52 27.42 14.95 -25.18
N ILE A 53 27.22 13.79 -25.78
CA ILE A 53 26.15 12.83 -25.50
C ILE A 53 26.24 12.45 -24.03
N LEU A 54 25.15 12.63 -23.28
CA LEU A 54 25.05 12.20 -21.90
C LEU A 54 24.82 10.68 -21.87
N PHE A 55 25.88 9.90 -21.68
CA PHE A 55 25.76 8.55 -21.15
C PHE A 55 25.58 8.64 -19.64
N LEU A 56 24.38 8.32 -19.16
CA LEU A 56 24.09 8.21 -17.75
C LEU A 56 24.65 6.86 -17.27
N VAL A 57 25.89 6.87 -16.77
CA VAL A 57 26.48 5.75 -16.05
C VAL A 57 25.84 5.72 -14.67
N VAL A 58 24.85 4.84 -14.48
CA VAL A 58 24.40 4.46 -13.14
C VAL A 58 25.51 3.60 -12.55
N ALA A 59 26.27 4.16 -11.61
CA ALA A 59 27.18 3.38 -10.79
C ALA A 59 26.33 2.48 -9.88
N PHE A 60 26.20 1.21 -10.26
CA PHE A 60 25.81 0.16 -9.33
C PHE A 60 26.92 0.05 -8.30
N TRP A 61 26.61 0.43 -7.06
CA TRP A 61 27.38 -0.09 -5.95
C TRP A 61 27.03 -1.57 -5.85
N ASP A 62 28.00 -2.43 -6.19
CA ASP A 62 27.97 -3.83 -5.83
C ASP A 62 27.89 -3.90 -4.30
N VAL A 63 26.68 -4.05 -3.78
CA VAL A 63 26.51 -4.73 -2.50
C VAL A 63 26.80 -6.19 -2.82
N GLU A 64 27.98 -6.66 -2.43
CA GLU A 64 28.22 -8.09 -2.24
C GLU A 64 27.23 -8.57 -1.18
N VAL A 65 26.03 -8.95 -1.64
CA VAL A 65 25.17 -9.85 -0.88
C VAL A 65 25.93 -11.16 -0.92
N SER A 66 26.57 -11.51 0.20
CA SER A 66 27.08 -12.85 0.40
C SER A 66 25.93 -13.81 0.13
N SER A 67 26.02 -14.52 -0.99
CA SER A 67 25.16 -15.64 -1.32
C SER A 67 25.52 -16.78 -0.38
N GLU A 68 25.09 -16.67 0.88
CA GLU A 68 24.85 -17.87 1.67
C GLU A 68 23.75 -18.63 0.93
N SER A 69 24.21 -19.64 0.20
CA SER A 69 23.40 -20.55 -0.56
C SER A 69 22.29 -21.09 0.33
N SER A 70 21.08 -21.10 -0.23
CA SER A 70 19.87 -21.77 0.24
C SER A 70 20.02 -23.31 0.30
N SER A 71 21.18 -23.81 0.72
CA SER A 71 21.59 -25.20 0.70
C SER A 71 21.79 -25.79 2.10
N GLN A 72 20.91 -25.47 3.04
CA GLN A 72 20.87 -26.14 4.36
C GLN A 72 19.53 -26.80 4.73
N TYR A 73 18.60 -26.92 3.78
CA TYR A 73 17.41 -27.75 3.96
C TYR A 73 17.41 -28.91 2.97
N ASN A 74 18.37 -29.84 3.07
CA ASN A 74 18.31 -31.11 2.35
C ASN A 74 19.14 -32.16 3.10
N ASN A 75 18.49 -32.94 3.96
CA ASN A 75 18.74 -34.38 4.16
C ASN A 75 17.92 -34.92 5.33
N LEU A 76 16.60 -34.95 5.17
CA LEU A 76 15.75 -35.97 5.76
C LEU A 76 14.65 -36.23 4.73
N SER A 77 14.52 -37.47 4.27
CA SER A 77 13.43 -37.91 3.39
C SER A 77 12.12 -37.90 4.18
N HIS A 78 11.60 -36.72 4.47
CA HIS A 78 10.20 -36.53 4.79
C HIS A 78 9.49 -36.38 3.45
N GLU A 79 8.36 -37.05 3.25
CA GLU A 79 7.43 -36.65 2.19
C GLU A 79 7.08 -35.17 2.47
N VAL A 80 7.71 -34.26 1.71
CA VAL A 80 7.42 -32.84 1.79
C VAL A 80 6.08 -32.68 1.09
N PHE A 81 5.01 -32.50 1.86
CA PHE A 81 3.76 -32.03 1.30
C PHE A 81 3.64 -30.53 1.43
N GLU A 82 2.98 -29.94 0.45
CA GLU A 82 2.71 -28.51 0.39
C GLU A 82 1.33 -28.23 0.98
N LEU A 83 1.22 -27.18 1.80
CA LEU A 83 -0.06 -26.75 2.36
C LEU A 83 -0.87 -26.04 1.30
N GLU A 84 -2.17 -26.30 1.26
CA GLU A 84 -3.10 -25.52 0.45
C GLU A 84 -3.49 -24.26 1.24
N ILE A 85 -2.99 -23.11 0.78
CA ILE A 85 -3.27 -21.81 1.36
C ILE A 85 -4.11 -21.01 0.37
N SER A 86 -5.32 -20.61 0.77
CA SER A 86 -6.20 -19.82 -0.09
C SER A 86 -6.98 -18.79 0.69
N ASN A 87 -7.20 -17.64 0.06
CA ASN A 87 -8.07 -16.57 0.54
C ASN A 87 -9.16 -16.23 -0.50
N GLY A 88 -9.56 -17.23 -1.30
CA GLY A 88 -10.54 -17.06 -2.37
C GLY A 88 -9.96 -16.55 -3.70
N TYR A 89 -8.64 -16.39 -3.80
CA TYR A 89 -7.95 -16.02 -5.02
C TYR A 89 -6.92 -17.07 -5.46
N PRO A 90 -6.60 -17.12 -6.77
CA PRO A 90 -5.44 -17.89 -7.26
C PRO A 90 -4.15 -17.37 -6.62
N GLN A 91 -3.18 -18.27 -6.47
CA GLN A 91 -1.83 -17.90 -6.07
C GLN A 91 -1.22 -16.96 -7.11
N LEU A 92 -0.48 -15.95 -6.64
CA LEU A 92 0.17 -14.99 -7.50
C LEU A 92 1.29 -15.67 -8.30
N GLU A 93 1.21 -15.63 -9.63
CA GLU A 93 2.22 -16.23 -10.50
C GLU A 93 3.61 -15.63 -10.22
N SER A 94 3.69 -14.37 -9.81
CA SER A 94 4.94 -13.65 -9.54
C SER A 94 5.67 -14.09 -8.27
N LEU A 95 5.12 -15.00 -7.45
CA LEU A 95 5.76 -15.44 -6.20
C LEU A 95 7.11 -16.13 -6.42
N HIS A 96 7.34 -16.72 -7.59
CA HIS A 96 8.63 -17.30 -7.94
C HIS A 96 9.78 -16.27 -7.98
N LEU A 97 9.47 -14.96 -8.00
CA LEU A 97 10.45 -13.88 -7.94
C LEU A 97 10.83 -13.46 -6.50
N TYR A 98 10.21 -14.07 -5.49
CA TYR A 98 10.37 -13.70 -4.09
C TYR A 98 10.84 -14.88 -3.23
N ASN A 99 11.45 -14.56 -2.08
CA ASN A 99 11.95 -15.55 -1.12
C ASN A 99 10.86 -16.06 -0.15
N PHE A 100 9.58 -15.88 -0.47
CA PHE A 100 8.47 -16.40 0.31
C PHE A 100 7.50 -17.14 -0.62
N PRO A 101 7.05 -18.35 -0.24
CA PRO A 101 6.22 -19.19 -1.11
C PRO A 101 4.76 -18.70 -1.20
N PHE A 102 4.27 -17.98 -0.18
CA PHE A 102 2.87 -17.57 -0.10
C PHE A 102 2.69 -16.14 0.41
N VAL A 103 1.61 -15.51 -0.06
CA VAL A 103 1.11 -14.24 0.43
C VAL A 103 -0.26 -14.49 1.05
N VAL A 104 -0.43 -14.00 2.27
CA VAL A 104 -1.73 -13.89 2.94
C VAL A 104 -2.14 -12.42 2.97
N GLU A 105 -3.42 -12.13 3.11
CA GLU A 105 -3.94 -10.76 3.07
C GLU A 105 -4.45 -10.34 4.45
N PRO A 106 -4.22 -9.08 4.85
CA PRO A 106 -4.65 -8.59 6.16
C PRO A 106 -6.18 -8.46 6.23
N TYR A 107 -6.74 -8.74 7.40
CA TYR A 107 -8.17 -8.68 7.73
C TYR A 107 -9.05 -9.57 6.85
N ARG A 108 -8.46 -10.59 6.22
CA ARG A 108 -9.16 -11.58 5.42
C ARG A 108 -8.99 -12.96 6.04
N THR A 109 -10.08 -13.72 5.99
CA THR A 109 -10.06 -15.14 6.34
C THR A 109 -9.23 -15.90 5.31
N THR A 110 -8.16 -16.52 5.78
CA THR A 110 -7.31 -17.40 4.99
C THR A 110 -7.56 -18.84 5.43
N SER A 111 -7.92 -19.68 4.46
CA SER A 111 -8.06 -21.12 4.64
C SER A 111 -6.69 -21.78 4.50
N LEU A 112 -6.37 -22.67 5.45
CA LEU A 112 -5.19 -23.52 5.47
C LEU A 112 -5.65 -24.97 5.48
N LYS A 113 -5.27 -25.76 4.47
CA LYS A 113 -5.69 -27.16 4.36
C LYS A 113 -4.50 -28.09 4.14
N ILE A 114 -4.63 -29.28 4.71
CA ILE A 114 -3.79 -30.42 4.38
C ILE A 114 -4.40 -31.14 3.18
N PRO A 115 -3.64 -31.41 2.10
CA PRO A 115 -4.17 -32.10 0.94
C PRO A 115 -4.73 -33.48 1.30
N GLU A 116 -5.84 -33.87 0.67
CA GLU A 116 -6.57 -35.12 0.97
C GLU A 116 -5.69 -36.37 0.88
N ILE A 117 -4.68 -36.37 0.02
CA ILE A 117 -3.75 -37.50 -0.14
C ILE A 117 -2.93 -37.79 1.13
N PHE A 118 -2.78 -36.82 2.03
CA PHE A 118 -2.09 -36.97 3.32
C PHE A 118 -3.06 -37.21 4.48
N MET A 119 -4.36 -37.19 4.22
CA MET A 119 -5.40 -37.59 5.17
C MET A 119 -5.49 -39.12 5.16
N SER A 120 -4.51 -39.79 5.77
CA SER A 120 -4.59 -41.24 5.94
C SER A 120 -5.82 -41.63 6.78
N ALA A 121 -6.30 -42.88 6.67
CA ALA A 121 -7.43 -43.39 7.45
C ALA A 121 -7.20 -43.44 8.98
N SER A 122 -6.05 -42.96 9.48
CA SER A 122 -5.79 -42.85 10.91
C SER A 122 -6.58 -41.68 11.52
N SER A 123 -7.22 -41.94 12.65
CA SER A 123 -7.99 -40.99 13.45
C SER A 123 -7.14 -39.96 14.20
N THR A 124 -5.84 -39.84 13.91
CA THR A 124 -4.98 -38.90 14.62
C THR A 124 -5.16 -37.49 14.08
N PRO A 125 -5.42 -36.52 14.96
CA PRO A 125 -5.65 -35.14 14.56
C PRO A 125 -4.39 -34.42 14.09
N PHE A 126 -4.61 -33.32 13.39
CA PHE A 126 -3.59 -32.32 13.09
C PHE A 126 -3.67 -31.16 14.09
N SER A 127 -2.51 -30.78 14.62
CA SER A 127 -2.28 -29.60 15.44
C SER A 127 -1.72 -28.49 14.58
N TRP A 128 -2.30 -27.29 14.69
CA TRP A 128 -1.90 -26.12 13.92
C TRP A 128 -1.35 -25.04 14.86
N GLU A 129 -0.24 -24.43 14.48
CA GLU A 129 0.31 -23.27 15.15
C GLU A 129 0.68 -22.20 14.11
N ILE A 130 0.21 -20.97 14.33
CA ILE A 130 0.56 -19.83 13.48
C ILE A 130 1.25 -18.81 14.38
N LEU A 131 2.50 -18.49 14.05
CA LEU A 131 3.34 -17.59 14.83
C LEU A 131 3.64 -16.32 14.04
N ASP A 132 3.58 -15.17 14.70
CA ASP A 132 4.12 -13.93 14.16
C ASP A 132 5.66 -13.93 14.17
N GLU A 133 6.27 -12.84 13.71
CA GLU A 133 7.73 -12.66 13.68
C GLU A 133 8.41 -12.67 15.06
N ASN A 134 7.65 -12.45 16.14
CA ASN A 134 8.11 -12.47 17.52
C ASN A 134 7.79 -13.79 18.24
N ASN A 135 7.31 -14.80 17.50
CA ASN A 135 6.81 -16.08 18.03
C ASN A 135 5.58 -15.95 18.94
N ASN A 136 4.79 -14.89 18.80
CA ASN A 136 3.48 -14.82 19.43
C ASN A 136 2.48 -15.62 18.60
N PRO A 137 1.64 -16.45 19.23
CA PRO A 137 0.61 -17.21 18.52
C PRO A 137 -0.49 -16.28 18.02
N LEU A 138 -0.90 -16.47 16.77
CA LEU A 138 -2.10 -15.89 16.18
C LEU A 138 -3.31 -16.77 16.50
N GLU A 139 -4.46 -16.17 16.78
CA GLU A 139 -5.69 -16.93 16.99
C GLU A 139 -6.10 -17.67 15.71
N VAL A 140 -6.21 -18.99 15.83
CA VAL A 140 -6.70 -19.87 14.75
C VAL A 140 -8.18 -20.15 15.02
N THR A 141 -9.04 -19.76 14.09
CA THR A 141 -10.46 -20.08 14.16
C THR A 141 -10.69 -21.44 13.51
N SER A 142 -11.19 -22.39 14.29
CA SER A 142 -11.53 -23.72 13.80
C SER A 142 -12.77 -24.22 14.54
N LEU A 143 -13.64 -24.93 13.81
CA LEU A 143 -14.81 -25.58 14.38
C LEU A 143 -14.42 -26.67 15.41
N ASP A 144 -13.19 -27.18 15.34
CA ASP A 144 -12.53 -28.05 16.33
C ASP A 144 -11.00 -27.84 16.22
N ALA A 145 -10.50 -26.78 16.89
CA ALA A 145 -9.13 -26.25 16.74
C ALA A 145 -7.99 -27.23 17.01
N THR A 146 -8.30 -28.41 17.53
CA THR A 146 -7.32 -29.44 17.85
C THR A 146 -7.33 -30.64 16.90
N LEU A 147 -8.30 -30.78 15.97
CA LEU A 147 -8.47 -32.03 15.21
C LEU A 147 -8.79 -31.91 13.71
N SER A 148 -8.74 -30.71 13.12
CA SER A 148 -9.18 -30.49 11.75
C SER A 148 -8.04 -30.54 10.71
N SER A 149 -8.30 -31.15 9.55
CA SER A 149 -7.42 -31.08 8.37
C SER A 149 -7.46 -29.71 7.67
N GLU A 150 -8.37 -28.84 8.10
CA GLU A 150 -8.57 -27.49 7.59
C GLU A 150 -8.80 -26.50 8.73
N VAL A 151 -8.06 -25.40 8.75
CA VAL A 151 -8.26 -24.31 9.71
C VAL A 151 -8.35 -22.98 9.00
N SER A 152 -8.92 -21.98 9.67
CA SER A 152 -9.00 -20.61 9.16
C SER A 152 -8.27 -19.65 10.09
N ALA A 153 -7.59 -18.66 9.52
CA ALA A 153 -6.89 -17.63 10.27
C ALA A 153 -7.10 -16.26 9.64
N VAL A 154 -7.07 -15.22 10.48
CA VAL A 154 -7.14 -13.82 10.06
C VAL A 154 -5.85 -13.11 10.47
N PHE A 155 -5.07 -12.71 9.47
CA PHE A 155 -3.83 -11.96 9.69
C PHE A 155 -4.16 -10.48 9.82
N THR A 156 -3.54 -9.74 10.74
CA THR A 156 -3.87 -8.31 10.98
C THR A 156 -2.69 -7.37 10.76
N SER A 157 -1.45 -7.85 10.92
CA SER A 157 -0.24 -7.04 10.72
C SER A 157 0.24 -7.12 9.27
N ALA A 158 -0.20 -6.16 8.45
CA ALA A 158 0.29 -6.01 7.08
C ALA A 158 1.78 -5.65 7.08
N GLY A 159 2.56 -6.32 6.21
CA GLY A 159 4.01 -6.20 6.11
C GLY A 159 4.79 -7.21 6.94
N SER A 160 4.14 -7.91 7.88
CA SER A 160 4.79 -8.89 8.75
C SER A 160 4.87 -10.28 8.11
N PHE A 161 5.89 -11.02 8.51
CA PHE A 161 6.01 -12.46 8.23
C PHE A 161 5.34 -13.28 9.31
N TYR A 162 4.84 -14.44 8.92
CA TYR A 162 4.27 -15.45 9.82
C TYR A 162 4.85 -16.82 9.49
N THR A 163 4.94 -17.66 10.50
CA THR A 163 5.31 -19.07 10.36
C THR A 163 4.08 -19.92 10.65
N ILE A 164 3.69 -20.75 9.69
CA ILE A 164 2.61 -21.74 9.84
C ILE A 164 3.27 -23.09 10.07
N GLN A 165 2.90 -23.74 11.17
CA GLN A 165 3.35 -25.08 11.54
C GLN A 165 2.13 -25.99 11.67
N VAL A 166 2.26 -27.20 11.13
CA VAL A 166 1.24 -28.23 11.29
C VAL A 166 1.90 -29.58 11.57
N GLU A 167 1.37 -30.28 12.57
CA GLU A 167 1.87 -31.58 13.01
C GLU A 167 0.73 -32.57 13.21
N GLY A 168 0.87 -33.80 12.72
CA GLY A 168 -0.13 -34.86 12.87
C GLY A 168 0.17 -36.04 11.98
N ASN A 169 -0.32 -37.24 12.31
CA ASN A 169 -0.11 -38.46 11.50
C ASN A 169 1.36 -38.80 11.17
N GLY A 170 2.31 -38.41 12.03
CA GLY A 170 3.75 -38.59 11.78
C GLY A 170 4.34 -37.60 10.77
N LEU A 171 3.54 -36.61 10.35
CA LEU A 171 3.91 -35.54 9.46
C LEU A 171 4.14 -34.24 10.26
N SER A 172 5.12 -33.45 9.84
CA SER A 172 5.38 -32.10 10.35
C SER A 172 5.78 -31.22 9.17
N VAL A 173 5.06 -30.11 8.96
CA VAL A 173 5.32 -29.13 7.92
C VAL A 173 5.37 -27.75 8.52
N GLN A 174 6.37 -26.98 8.08
CA GLN A 174 6.54 -25.58 8.42
C GLN A 174 6.68 -24.78 7.13
N THR A 175 5.91 -23.69 7.01
CA THR A 175 6.04 -22.74 5.89
C THR A 175 6.00 -21.31 6.38
N LYS A 176 6.71 -20.42 5.66
CA LYS A 176 6.69 -18.98 5.91
C LYS A 176 5.74 -18.30 4.94
N VAL A 177 4.94 -17.37 5.46
CA VAL A 177 4.03 -16.54 4.66
C VAL A 177 4.28 -15.08 4.98
N ILE A 178 3.98 -14.19 4.02
CA ILE A 178 4.01 -12.74 4.25
C ILE A 178 2.60 -12.16 4.15
N CYS A 179 2.23 -11.30 5.07
CA CYS A 179 0.95 -10.61 5.03
C CYS A 179 1.08 -9.31 4.21
N LYS A 180 0.41 -9.20 3.06
CA LYS A 180 0.41 -8.00 2.22
C LYS A 180 -0.96 -7.74 1.61
N TYR A 181 -1.31 -6.48 1.43
CA TYR A 181 -2.41 -6.10 0.54
C TYR A 181 -2.03 -6.42 -0.91
N VAL A 182 -2.95 -7.04 -1.65
CA VAL A 182 -2.76 -7.37 -3.06
C VAL A 182 -3.75 -6.58 -3.91
N ARG A 183 -3.23 -5.65 -4.72
CA ARG A 183 -4.04 -4.92 -5.70
C ARG A 183 -4.34 -5.82 -6.89
N ARG A 184 -5.62 -5.92 -7.24
CA ARG A 184 -6.12 -6.78 -8.33
C ARG A 184 -6.89 -5.96 -9.35
N GLU A 185 -7.07 -6.54 -10.53
CA GLU A 185 -7.93 -5.97 -11.55
C GLU A 185 -9.39 -5.98 -11.06
N ILE A 186 -10.12 -4.89 -11.23
CA ILE A 186 -11.45 -4.71 -10.64
C ILE A 186 -12.49 -5.77 -11.07
N ARG A 187 -12.36 -6.33 -12.27
CA ARG A 187 -13.23 -7.39 -12.81
C ARG A 187 -12.86 -8.77 -12.28
N SER A 188 -11.64 -8.97 -11.78
CA SER A 188 -11.22 -10.23 -11.17
C SER A 188 -11.55 -10.30 -9.67
N LEU A 189 -12.05 -9.21 -9.07
CA LEU A 189 -12.51 -9.23 -7.69
C LEU A 189 -13.72 -10.16 -7.52
N ASN A 190 -13.69 -10.95 -6.44
CA ASN A 190 -14.86 -11.68 -5.96
C ASN A 190 -15.93 -10.68 -5.46
N ASP A 191 -17.15 -11.16 -5.24
CA ASP A 191 -18.29 -10.29 -4.95
C ASP A 191 -18.17 -9.58 -3.60
N ASP A 192 -17.59 -10.24 -2.60
CA ASP A 192 -17.39 -9.68 -1.26
C ASP A 192 -16.40 -8.51 -1.31
N ASP A 193 -15.24 -8.71 -1.94
CA ASP A 193 -14.20 -7.69 -2.08
C ASP A 193 -14.68 -6.49 -2.91
N LYS A 194 -15.41 -6.77 -4.00
CA LYS A 194 -15.98 -5.72 -4.84
C LYS A 194 -17.00 -4.90 -4.05
N SER A 195 -17.86 -5.56 -3.29
CA SER A 195 -18.85 -4.90 -2.44
C SER A 195 -18.19 -4.07 -1.34
N ASN A 196 -17.21 -4.63 -0.65
CA ASN A 196 -16.44 -3.97 0.40
C ASN A 196 -15.72 -2.72 -0.12
N PHE A 197 -15.04 -2.83 -1.26
CA PHE A 197 -14.40 -1.69 -1.91
C PHE A 197 -15.39 -0.60 -2.30
N LEU A 198 -16.48 -0.94 -2.99
CA LEU A 198 -17.48 0.05 -3.45
C LEU A 198 -18.25 0.69 -2.28
N ASN A 199 -18.50 -0.05 -1.20
CA ASN A 199 -19.11 0.49 0.01
C ASN A 199 -18.19 1.48 0.72
N ALA A 200 -16.91 1.14 0.89
CA ALA A 200 -15.91 2.04 1.45
C ALA A 200 -15.75 3.30 0.57
N LEU A 201 -15.70 3.13 -0.75
CA LEU A 201 -15.60 4.23 -1.70
C LEU A 201 -16.82 5.16 -1.65
N LYS A 202 -18.03 4.59 -1.52
CA LYS A 202 -19.25 5.36 -1.32
C LYS A 202 -19.17 6.22 -0.05
N ILE A 203 -18.69 5.66 1.07
CA ILE A 203 -18.50 6.42 2.32
C ILE A 203 -17.50 7.56 2.09
N PHE A 204 -16.33 7.26 1.53
CA PHE A 204 -15.30 8.25 1.18
C PHE A 204 -15.82 9.42 0.33
N HIS A 205 -16.82 9.16 -0.54
CA HIS A 205 -17.44 10.17 -1.39
C HIS A 205 -18.63 10.93 -0.76
N THR A 206 -19.23 10.42 0.32
CA THR A 206 -20.50 10.96 0.83
C THR A 206 -20.41 11.54 2.23
N ILE A 207 -19.42 11.10 3.03
CA ILE A 207 -19.23 11.60 4.38
C ILE A 207 -18.52 12.97 4.39
N ASP A 208 -18.92 13.83 5.31
CA ASP A 208 -18.18 15.05 5.62
C ASP A 208 -16.82 14.73 6.25
N SER A 209 -15.81 15.57 6.02
CA SER A 209 -14.45 15.33 6.51
C SER A 209 -14.38 15.28 8.04
N GLU A 210 -15.05 16.20 8.73
CA GLU A 210 -15.01 16.27 10.20
C GLU A 210 -15.76 15.10 10.83
N GLU A 211 -16.89 14.70 10.24
CA GLU A 211 -17.62 13.51 10.66
C GLU A 211 -16.83 12.22 10.39
N GLY A 212 -16.13 12.16 9.25
CA GLY A 212 -15.25 11.04 8.91
C GLY A 212 -14.09 10.89 9.89
N LYS A 213 -13.43 11.98 10.27
CA LYS A 213 -12.40 11.96 11.32
C LYS A 213 -12.94 11.48 12.66
N ARG A 214 -14.14 11.95 13.02
CA ARG A 214 -14.81 11.52 14.26
C ARG A 214 -15.13 10.02 14.28
N LEU A 215 -15.49 9.43 13.14
CA LEU A 215 -15.88 8.02 13.04
C LEU A 215 -14.69 7.07 12.78
N TYR A 216 -13.73 7.48 11.95
CA TYR A 216 -12.68 6.62 11.42
C TYR A 216 -11.27 7.03 11.87
N GLY A 217 -11.16 8.08 12.70
CA GLY A 217 -9.91 8.58 13.27
C GLY A 217 -9.37 9.82 12.54
N GLU A 218 -8.50 10.57 13.22
CA GLU A 218 -7.94 11.86 12.75
C GLU A 218 -7.22 11.78 11.40
N ASP A 219 -6.72 10.59 11.03
CA ASP A 219 -6.04 10.34 9.75
C ASP A 219 -7.03 10.24 8.55
N PHE A 220 -8.34 10.23 8.80
CA PHE A 220 -9.35 10.18 7.74
C PHE A 220 -9.42 11.51 6.97
N PHE A 221 -9.59 11.39 5.66
CA PHE A 221 -9.93 12.49 4.77
C PHE A 221 -10.89 11.97 3.69
N ASN A 222 -11.73 12.85 3.15
CA ASN A 222 -12.74 12.47 2.16
C ASN A 222 -12.32 12.86 0.72
N TYR A 223 -13.18 12.60 -0.26
CA TYR A 223 -12.88 12.93 -1.66
C TYR A 223 -12.67 14.42 -1.91
N GLN A 224 -13.31 15.31 -1.13
CA GLN A 224 -13.17 16.76 -1.28
C GLN A 224 -11.79 17.22 -0.82
N ASP A 225 -11.30 16.68 0.30
CA ASP A 225 -9.95 16.95 0.79
C ASP A 225 -8.89 16.54 -0.24
N LEU A 226 -9.04 15.35 -0.83
CA LEU A 226 -8.14 14.87 -1.89
C LEU A 226 -8.23 15.76 -3.14
N THR A 227 -9.44 16.13 -3.55
CA THR A 227 -9.68 17.00 -4.72
C THR A 227 -9.04 18.36 -4.48
N ASN A 228 -9.21 18.93 -3.30
CA ASN A 228 -8.58 20.18 -2.90
C ASN A 228 -7.07 20.05 -2.89
N MET A 229 -6.49 18.96 -2.38
CA MET A 229 -5.04 18.71 -2.42
C MET A 229 -4.50 18.64 -3.86
N HIS A 230 -5.21 17.93 -4.74
CA HIS A 230 -4.85 17.80 -6.15
C HIS A 230 -4.97 19.13 -6.92
N LEU A 231 -5.93 19.99 -6.55
CA LEU A 231 -6.16 21.29 -7.19
C LEU A 231 -5.37 22.46 -6.54
N ALA A 232 -5.06 22.40 -5.24
CA ALA A 232 -4.51 23.53 -4.46
C ALA A 232 -3.13 23.99 -4.94
N THR A 233 -2.40 23.14 -5.66
CA THR A 233 -1.11 23.50 -6.24
C THR A 233 -1.23 24.02 -7.68
N VAL A 234 -2.45 24.21 -8.20
CA VAL A 234 -2.73 24.90 -9.46
C VAL A 234 -2.99 26.37 -9.10
N PRO A 235 -2.05 27.30 -9.32
CA PRO A 235 -2.22 28.68 -8.86
C PRO A 235 -3.49 29.32 -9.44
N SER A 236 -4.45 29.60 -8.57
CA SER A 236 -5.66 30.34 -8.87
C SER A 236 -5.31 31.83 -9.04
N GLY A 237 -4.86 32.22 -10.24
CA GLY A 237 -4.57 33.62 -10.54
C GLY A 237 -3.97 33.90 -11.92
N THR A 238 -3.39 32.90 -12.57
CA THR A 238 -2.81 33.04 -13.93
C THR A 238 -3.45 32.10 -14.95
N GLY A 239 -4.68 31.65 -14.69
CA GLY A 239 -5.44 30.80 -15.60
C GLY A 239 -4.69 29.52 -15.97
N GLY A 240 -4.73 28.51 -15.09
CA GLY A 240 -4.55 27.11 -15.48
C GLY A 240 -3.44 26.85 -16.51
N GLY A 241 -2.26 27.44 -16.32
CA GLY A 241 -1.12 27.13 -17.18
C GLY A 241 -0.67 25.73 -16.83
N ALA A 242 -0.83 24.78 -17.76
CA ALA A 242 -0.32 23.40 -17.72
C ALA A 242 1.20 23.24 -17.44
N ALA A 243 1.90 24.34 -17.16
CA ALA A 243 3.35 24.45 -17.05
C ALA A 243 3.91 24.34 -15.62
N CYS A 244 3.08 24.42 -14.56
CA CYS A 244 3.59 24.47 -13.17
C CYS A 244 2.81 23.63 -12.14
N SER A 245 2.01 22.64 -12.55
CA SER A 245 1.42 21.69 -11.59
C SER A 245 2.54 20.76 -11.08
N PRO A 246 2.85 20.70 -9.76
CA PRO A 246 3.81 19.71 -9.25
C PRO A 246 3.35 18.26 -9.53
N TRP A 247 2.05 18.09 -9.73
CA TRP A 247 1.42 16.80 -10.00
C TRP A 247 1.46 16.37 -11.47
N HIS A 248 1.67 17.28 -12.43
CA HIS A 248 1.54 16.99 -13.87
C HIS A 248 2.72 17.56 -14.67
N SER A 249 3.04 16.97 -15.81
CA SER A 249 4.04 17.50 -16.76
C SER A 249 5.48 17.62 -16.21
N GLY A 250 5.79 16.97 -15.08
CA GLY A 250 7.10 17.00 -14.45
C GLY A 250 7.56 15.63 -13.92
N PRO A 251 8.83 15.50 -13.50
CA PRO A 251 9.39 14.25 -12.99
C PRO A 251 8.69 13.74 -11.71
N GLY A 252 7.95 14.61 -11.02
CA GLY A 252 7.13 14.25 -9.86
C GLY A 252 5.78 13.60 -10.19
N PHE A 253 5.37 13.51 -11.46
CA PHE A 253 4.04 13.02 -11.84
C PHE A 253 3.75 11.63 -11.24
N LEU A 254 4.62 10.65 -11.52
CA LEU A 254 4.39 9.26 -11.13
C LEU A 254 4.43 9.10 -9.61
N THR A 255 5.44 9.63 -8.94
CA THR A 255 5.59 9.51 -7.49
C THR A 255 4.45 10.19 -6.74
N SER A 256 3.98 11.33 -7.24
CA SER A 256 2.84 12.04 -6.64
C SER A 256 1.53 11.29 -6.78
N HIS A 257 1.24 10.73 -7.96
CA HIS A 257 0.01 9.95 -8.16
C HIS A 257 0.04 8.63 -7.38
N LEU A 258 1.21 7.99 -7.22
CA LEU A 258 1.37 6.85 -6.33
C LEU A 258 1.10 7.23 -4.86
N ALA A 259 1.57 8.39 -4.42
CA ALA A 259 1.30 8.90 -3.07
C ALA A 259 -0.20 9.20 -2.87
N LEU A 260 -0.85 9.89 -3.82
CA LEU A 260 -2.29 10.17 -3.78
C LEU A 260 -3.12 8.88 -3.77
N ALA A 261 -2.78 7.90 -4.62
CA ALA A 261 -3.43 6.59 -4.63
C ALA A 261 -3.26 5.86 -3.28
N ARG A 262 -2.08 5.95 -2.66
CA ARG A 262 -1.85 5.38 -1.33
C ARG A 262 -2.65 6.10 -0.25
N LEU A 263 -2.80 7.42 -0.33
CA LEU A 263 -3.66 8.17 0.58
C LEU A 263 -5.10 7.66 0.48
N VAL A 264 -5.64 7.55 -0.74
CA VAL A 264 -7.01 7.03 -0.95
C VAL A 264 -7.15 5.64 -0.35
N GLU A 265 -6.23 4.73 -0.67
CA GLU A 265 -6.25 3.38 -0.12
C GLU A 265 -6.20 3.36 1.42
N ARG A 266 -5.40 4.24 2.05
CA ARG A 266 -5.39 4.37 3.51
C ARG A 266 -6.73 4.85 4.06
N ALA A 267 -7.33 5.87 3.44
CA ALA A 267 -8.65 6.37 3.87
C ALA A 267 -9.72 5.28 3.76
N LEU A 268 -9.70 4.49 2.68
CA LEU A 268 -10.60 3.34 2.53
C LEU A 268 -10.32 2.26 3.58
N GLN A 269 -9.06 2.00 3.92
CA GLN A 269 -8.66 1.03 4.95
C GLN A 269 -9.07 1.45 6.37
N LEU A 270 -9.26 2.75 6.65
CA LEU A 270 -9.84 3.22 7.90
C LEU A 270 -11.34 2.89 8.02
N VAL A 271 -12.03 2.77 6.88
CA VAL A 271 -13.46 2.40 6.81
C VAL A 271 -13.62 0.88 6.77
N GLU A 272 -12.82 0.21 5.94
CA GLU A 272 -12.82 -1.24 5.73
C GLU A 272 -11.38 -1.76 5.67
N PRO A 273 -10.84 -2.30 6.78
CA PRO A 273 -9.43 -2.71 6.87
C PRO A 273 -8.99 -3.74 5.83
N SER A 274 -9.88 -4.59 5.32
CA SER A 274 -9.53 -5.65 4.36
C SER A 274 -9.34 -5.17 2.92
N VAL A 275 -9.65 -3.91 2.62
CA VAL A 275 -9.65 -3.36 1.25
C VAL A 275 -8.24 -3.04 0.77
N ALA A 276 -7.94 -3.50 -0.45
CA ALA A 276 -6.84 -3.02 -1.28
C ALA A 276 -7.42 -2.29 -2.50
N ALA A 277 -6.81 -1.19 -2.94
CA ALA A 277 -7.32 -0.46 -4.10
C ALA A 277 -7.15 -1.31 -5.37
N PRO A 278 -8.24 -1.65 -6.09
CA PRO A 278 -8.10 -2.35 -7.36
C PRO A 278 -7.53 -1.42 -8.42
N TYR A 279 -7.04 -2.00 -9.51
CA TYR A 279 -6.73 -1.28 -10.73
C TYR A 279 -7.73 -1.59 -11.83
N TRP A 280 -7.84 -0.67 -12.77
CA TRP A 280 -8.62 -0.86 -13.98
C TRP A 280 -7.68 -0.94 -15.18
N ASP A 281 -7.67 -2.09 -15.84
CA ASP A 281 -6.94 -2.24 -17.09
C ASP A 281 -7.80 -1.73 -18.27
N TYR A 282 -7.70 -0.43 -18.51
CA TYR A 282 -8.40 0.24 -19.61
C TYR A 282 -7.88 -0.18 -21.00
N VAL A 283 -6.70 -0.81 -21.09
CA VAL A 283 -6.18 -1.32 -22.38
C VAL A 283 -7.02 -2.51 -22.84
N ALA A 284 -7.42 -3.38 -21.92
CA ALA A 284 -8.32 -4.49 -22.21
C ALA A 284 -9.68 -4.01 -22.76
N ASP A 285 -10.20 -2.92 -22.23
CA ASP A 285 -11.45 -2.32 -22.70
C ASP A 285 -11.26 -1.64 -24.05
N GLY A 286 -10.16 -0.89 -24.24
CA GLY A 286 -9.80 -0.32 -25.53
C GLY A 286 -9.65 -1.38 -26.64
N ALA A 287 -9.12 -2.56 -26.31
CA ALA A 287 -9.02 -3.69 -27.24
C ALA A 287 -10.38 -4.30 -27.58
N SER A 288 -11.31 -4.34 -26.61
CA SER A 288 -12.63 -4.96 -26.77
C SER A 288 -13.65 -4.06 -27.46
N PHE A 289 -13.60 -2.75 -27.18
CA PHE A 289 -14.59 -1.76 -27.61
C PHE A 289 -14.07 -0.76 -28.65
N GLY A 290 -12.76 -0.77 -28.94
CA GLY A 290 -12.15 0.15 -29.90
C GLY A 290 -12.27 1.62 -29.48
N ALA A 291 -12.12 2.56 -30.42
CA ALA A 291 -12.12 4.00 -30.12
C ALA A 291 -13.43 4.53 -29.49
N ALA A 292 -14.53 3.78 -29.60
CA ALA A 292 -15.84 4.16 -29.08
C ALA A 292 -16.03 3.87 -27.58
N TRP A 293 -15.05 3.25 -26.90
CA TRP A 293 -15.17 2.90 -25.48
C TRP A 293 -15.41 4.12 -24.58
N ALA A 294 -14.90 5.28 -24.96
CA ALA A 294 -15.06 6.54 -24.23
C ALA A 294 -16.39 7.26 -24.51
N GLU A 295 -17.22 6.75 -25.43
CA GLU A 295 -18.51 7.34 -25.81
C GLU A 295 -19.71 6.70 -25.06
N GLY A 296 -19.45 5.69 -24.22
CA GLY A 296 -20.45 4.90 -23.48
C GLY A 296 -20.74 5.40 -22.07
#